data_AF-A0A9J6AAG3-F1
#
_entry.id   AF-A0A9J6AAG3-F1
#
_cell.length_a   1.000
_cell.length_b   1.000
_cell.length_c   1.000
_cell.angle_alpha   90.00
_cell.angle_beta   90.00
_cell.angle_gamma   90.00
#
_symmetry.space_group_name_H-M   'P 1'
#
loop_
_entity.id
_entity.type
_entity.pdbx_description
1 polymer ?
#
loop_
_entity_poly.entity_id
_entity_poly.type
_entity_poly.pdbx_seq_one_letter_code
_entity_poly.pdbx_strand_id
1 'polypeptide(L)'
;MEVVPSFEFIFSIYEAGRRYIVCLKRKVCIHIALITTRLDALAKTYEISMVPMPDKEDWPAPEDVVDETVYPLGYRRLAGQPRKRRKKNVDEKITVNTNCCEQCGQEGHNRRTCTFFPKEK
;
A
#
# COMPACT_ATOMS: atom_id res chain seq x y z
N MET A 1 -45.14 -1.75 15.10
CA MET A 1 -44.05 -0.81 14.79
C MET A 1 -44.02 0.21 15.91
N GLU A 2 -42.94 0.26 16.67
CA GLU A 2 -42.79 1.21 17.79
C GLU A 2 -41.70 2.23 17.44
N VAL A 3 -41.97 3.51 17.67
CA VAL A 3 -41.06 4.61 17.35
C VAL A 3 -40.84 5.44 18.60
N VAL A 4 -39.59 5.48 19.05
CA VAL A 4 -39.18 6.28 20.21
C VAL A 4 -38.36 7.47 19.72
N PRO A 5 -38.84 8.72 19.90
CA PRO A 5 -38.07 9.90 19.57
C PRO A 5 -36.96 10.11 20.62
N SER A 6 -35.70 10.20 20.18
CA SER A 6 -34.56 10.49 21.06
C SER A 6 -34.08 11.94 20.95
N PHE A 7 -34.24 12.56 19.78
CA PHE A 7 -33.93 13.96 19.52
C PHE A 7 -34.78 14.47 18.34
N GLU A 8 -34.81 15.78 18.09
CA GLU A 8 -35.64 16.45 17.07
C GLU A 8 -35.55 15.80 15.66
N PHE A 9 -34.42 15.18 15.32
CA PHE A 9 -34.18 14.56 14.01
C PHE A 9 -33.73 13.09 14.08
N ILE A 10 -33.69 12.47 15.26
CA ILE A 10 -33.20 11.09 15.46
C ILE A 10 -34.28 10.25 16.12
N PHE A 11 -34.62 9.14 15.48
CA PHE A 11 -35.69 8.23 15.90
C PHE A 11 -35.15 6.81 16.02
N SER A 12 -35.54 6.12 17.09
CA SER A 12 -35.32 4.69 17.25
C SER A 12 -36.58 3.94 16.85
N ILE A 13 -36.49 3.12 15.81
CA ILE A 13 -37.62 2.35 15.27
C ILE A 13 -37.42 0.87 15.60
N TYR A 14 -38.46 0.24 16.13
CA TYR A 14 -38.53 -1.18 16.43
C TYR A 14 -39.54 -1.84 15.51
N GLU A 15 -39.04 -2.74 14.66
CA GLU A 15 -39.84 -3.45 13.67
C GLU A 15 -39.38 -4.90 13.57
N ALA A 16 -40.30 -5.86 13.70
CA ALA A 16 -40.03 -7.29 13.63
C ALA A 16 -38.84 -7.75 14.52
N GLY A 17 -38.75 -7.22 15.75
CA GLY A 17 -37.67 -7.53 16.70
C GLY A 17 -36.31 -6.89 16.36
N ARG A 18 -36.24 -6.07 15.32
CA ARG A 18 -35.03 -5.35 14.89
C ARG A 18 -35.11 -3.89 15.29
N ARG A 19 -33.98 -3.33 15.73
CA ARG A 19 -33.85 -1.93 16.14
C ARG A 19 -33.07 -1.13 15.09
N TYR A 20 -33.65 -0.03 14.64
CA TYR A 20 -33.09 0.87 13.63
C TYR A 20 -32.94 2.29 14.20
N ILE A 21 -31.88 2.99 13.82
CA ILE A 21 -31.69 4.41 14.10
C ILE A 21 -31.90 5.18 12.79
N VAL A 22 -32.91 6.03 12.76
CA VAL A 22 -33.24 6.87 11.60
C VAL A 22 -32.89 8.32 11.91
N CYS A 23 -32.01 8.91 11.10
CA CYS A 23 -31.67 10.32 11.15
C CYS A 23 -32.31 11.06 9.98
N LEU A 24 -33.38 11.82 10.24
CA LEU A 24 -34.12 12.56 9.21
C LEU A 24 -33.28 13.70 8.60
N LYS A 25 -32.41 14.34 9.39
CA LYS A 25 -31.53 15.42 8.93
C LYS A 25 -30.51 14.97 7.87
N ARG A 26 -29.99 13.75 8.01
CA ARG A 26 -29.01 13.16 7.08
C ARG A 26 -29.64 12.18 6.07
N LYS A 27 -30.94 11.90 6.19
CA LYS A 27 -31.65 10.87 5.41
C LYS A 27 -30.97 9.49 5.48
N VAL A 28 -30.46 9.13 6.66
CA VAL A 28 -29.77 7.84 6.89
C VAL A 28 -30.59 6.98 7.84
N CYS A 29 -30.76 5.71 7.51
CA CYS A 29 -31.26 4.67 8.39
C CYS A 29 -30.15 3.65 8.64
N ILE A 30 -29.82 3.39 9.90
CA ILE A 30 -28.78 2.43 10.28
C ILE A 30 -29.43 1.33 11.12
N HIS A 31 -29.26 0.08 10.70
CA HIS A 31 -29.65 -1.07 11.50
C HIS A 31 -28.64 -1.26 12.64
N ILE A 32 -29.11 -1.33 13.89
CA ILE A 32 -28.21 -1.36 15.04
C ILE A 32 -27.37 -2.64 15.09
N ALA A 33 -27.87 -3.76 14.59
CA ALA A 33 -27.07 -4.98 14.50
C ALA A 33 -25.82 -4.80 13.60
N LEU A 34 -25.86 -3.89 12.61
CA LEU A 34 -24.68 -3.55 11.80
C LEU A 34 -23.65 -2.74 12.61
N ILE A 35 -24.11 -1.90 13.55
CA ILE A 35 -23.22 -1.14 14.43
C ILE A 35 -22.57 -2.07 15.44
N THR A 36 -23.34 -2.92 16.13
CA THR A 36 -22.81 -3.83 17.14
C THR A 36 -21.84 -4.83 16.55
N THR A 37 -22.17 -5.45 15.40
CA THR A 37 -21.24 -6.38 14.71
C THR A 37 -19.93 -5.71 14.27
N ARG A 38 -19.98 -4.44 13.84
CA ARG A 38 -18.76 -3.67 13.52
C ARG A 38 -17.93 -3.36 14.75
N LEU A 39 -18.56 -3.02 15.88
CA LEU A 39 -17.84 -2.79 17.14
C LEU A 39 -17.24 -4.08 17.69
N ASP A 40 -17.95 -5.21 17.59
CA ASP A 40 -17.44 -6.53 17.98
C ASP A 40 -16.25 -6.96 17.11
N ALA A 41 -16.33 -6.72 15.79
CA ALA A 41 -15.22 -6.98 14.88
C ALA A 41 -14.01 -6.08 15.16
N LEU A 42 -14.24 -4.79 15.49
CA LEU A 42 -13.20 -3.85 15.89
C LEU A 42 -12.52 -4.32 17.20
N ALA A 43 -13.31 -4.65 18.22
CA ALA A 43 -12.79 -5.17 19.49
C ALA A 43 -11.95 -6.43 19.27
N LYS A 44 -12.41 -7.37 18.43
CA LYS A 44 -11.66 -8.57 18.05
C LYS A 44 -10.37 -8.27 17.28
N THR A 45 -10.35 -7.25 16.42
CA THR A 45 -9.12 -6.89 15.69
C THR A 45 -8.03 -6.33 16.60
N TYR A 46 -8.41 -5.71 17.71
CA TYR A 46 -7.49 -5.20 18.73
C TYR A 46 -7.39 -6.10 19.96
N GLU A 47 -7.93 -7.33 19.89
CA GLU A 47 -7.83 -8.33 20.97
C GLU A 47 -6.38 -8.84 21.10
N ILE A 48 -5.61 -8.81 20.02
CA ILE A 48 -4.19 -9.13 20.04
C ILE A 48 -3.45 -8.04 20.82
N SER A 49 -2.84 -8.41 21.95
CA SER A 49 -2.03 -7.49 22.75
C SER A 49 -0.85 -6.98 21.93
N MET A 50 -0.84 -5.68 21.65
CA MET A 50 0.34 -5.04 21.11
C MET A 50 1.35 -4.92 22.25
N VAL A 51 2.37 -5.78 22.25
CA VAL A 51 3.52 -5.61 23.14
C VAL A 51 4.19 -4.30 22.74
N PRO A 52 4.38 -3.34 23.67
CA PRO A 52 5.07 -2.10 23.35
C PRO A 52 6.47 -2.44 22.84
N MET A 53 6.92 -1.70 21.83
CA MET A 53 8.30 -1.81 21.35
C MET A 53 9.23 -1.54 22.55
N PRO A 54 10.23 -2.41 22.80
CA PRO A 54 11.20 -2.15 23.86
C PRO A 54 11.98 -0.86 23.57
N ASP A 55 12.57 -0.26 24.60
CA ASP A 55 13.39 0.94 24.43
C ASP A 55 14.59 0.63 23.53
N LYS A 56 15.12 1.65 22.85
CA LYS A 56 16.22 1.48 21.89
C LYS A 56 17.44 0.78 22.51
N GLU A 57 17.67 1.00 23.81
CA GLU A 57 18.79 0.41 24.55
C GLU A 57 18.61 -1.10 24.81
N ASP A 58 17.37 -1.61 24.75
CA ASP A 58 17.02 -3.02 24.94
C ASP A 58 17.01 -3.81 23.62
N TRP A 59 17.33 -3.17 22.49
CA TRP A 59 17.33 -3.84 21.20
C TRP A 59 18.57 -4.72 21.10
N PRO A 60 18.43 -6.06 20.99
CA PRO A 60 19.59 -6.93 20.85
C PRO A 60 20.28 -6.60 19.52
N ALA A 61 21.52 -6.12 19.59
CA ALA A 61 22.40 -6.08 18.43
C ALA A 61 22.72 -7.54 18.07
N PRO A 62 22.44 -8.01 16.84
CA PRO A 62 22.79 -9.37 16.46
C PRO A 62 24.31 -9.53 16.49
N GLU A 63 24.82 -10.56 17.16
CA GLU A 63 26.26 -10.85 17.26
C GLU A 63 26.91 -11.08 15.88
N ASP A 64 26.10 -11.48 14.89
CA ASP A 64 26.50 -11.69 13.50
C ASP A 64 26.66 -10.39 12.70
N VAL A 65 26.25 -9.24 13.24
CA VAL A 65 26.58 -7.94 12.65
C VAL A 65 28.01 -7.59 13.08
N VAL A 66 28.97 -8.30 12.47
CA VAL A 66 30.31 -7.74 12.26
C VAL A 66 30.11 -6.36 11.62
N ASP A 67 30.97 -5.38 11.92
CA ASP A 67 30.97 -4.06 11.26
C ASP A 67 31.33 -4.22 9.77
N GLU A 68 30.45 -4.91 9.04
CA GLU A 68 30.50 -5.11 7.62
C GLU A 68 30.00 -3.81 7.02
N THR A 69 30.96 -3.07 6.50
CA THR A 69 30.71 -1.84 5.77
C THR A 69 29.94 -2.18 4.50
N VAL A 70 28.61 -2.08 4.57
CA VAL A 70 27.73 -2.26 3.42
C VAL A 70 27.96 -1.09 2.48
N TYR A 71 28.78 -1.30 1.46
CA TYR A 71 28.94 -0.33 0.38
C TYR A 71 27.61 -0.18 -0.38
N PRO A 72 27.26 1.04 -0.83
CA PRO A 72 26.17 1.22 -1.76
C PRO A 72 26.36 0.29 -2.95
N LEU A 73 25.27 -0.31 -3.43
CA LEU A 73 25.30 -1.10 -4.65
C LEU A 73 26.02 -0.27 -5.74
N GLY A 74 27.08 -0.83 -6.32
CA GLY A 74 27.86 -0.21 -7.39
C GLY A 74 27.10 -0.02 -8.71
N TYR A 75 25.77 -0.11 -8.68
CA TYR A 75 24.88 0.15 -9.79
C TYR A 75 23.63 0.91 -9.33
N ARG A 76 23.14 1.84 -10.17
CA ARG A 76 21.82 2.46 -9.99
C ARG A 76 20.75 1.43 -10.33
N ARG A 77 19.83 1.22 -9.40
CA ARG A 77 18.52 0.67 -9.74
C ARG A 77 17.78 1.73 -10.56
N LEU A 78 17.28 1.35 -11.74
CA LEU A 78 16.43 2.23 -12.52
C LEU A 78 15.19 2.57 -11.70
N ALA A 79 14.80 3.84 -11.67
CA ALA A 79 13.56 4.24 -11.04
C ALA A 79 12.37 3.63 -11.81
N GLY A 80 11.47 2.98 -11.09
CA GLY A 80 10.24 2.43 -11.63
C GLY A 80 10.21 0.90 -11.74
N GLN A 81 9.01 0.38 -12.02
CA GLN A 81 8.74 -1.04 -12.18
C GLN A 81 9.35 -1.58 -13.49
N PRO A 82 9.81 -2.86 -13.53
CA PRO A 82 10.19 -3.50 -14.78
C PRO A 82 9.10 -3.34 -15.83
N ARG A 83 9.45 -2.77 -16.98
CA ARG A 83 8.49 -2.54 -18.05
C ARG A 83 8.01 -3.88 -18.59
N LYS A 84 6.69 -4.08 -18.62
CA LYS A 84 6.10 -5.22 -19.34
C LYS A 84 6.43 -5.04 -20.82
N ARG A 85 7.17 -6.00 -21.40
CA ARG A 85 7.50 -5.95 -22.84
C ARG A 85 6.20 -5.98 -23.63
N ARG A 86 6.01 -4.99 -24.51
CA ARG A 86 4.94 -5.03 -25.51
C ARG A 86 5.22 -6.18 -26.47
N LYS A 87 4.23 -7.04 -26.71
CA LYS A 87 4.25 -7.99 -27.83
C LYS A 87 3.90 -7.20 -29.09
N LYS A 88 4.76 -7.23 -30.11
CA LYS A 88 4.49 -6.61 -31.41
C LYS A 88 3.56 -7.52 -32.23
N ASN A 89 2.73 -6.92 -33.08
CA ASN A 89 1.90 -7.66 -34.03
C ASN A 89 2.76 -8.09 -35.24
N VAL A 90 2.33 -9.12 -35.97
CA VAL A 90 3.10 -9.72 -37.08
C VAL A 90 3.44 -8.70 -38.19
N ASP A 91 2.53 -7.76 -38.45
CA ASP A 91 2.68 -6.76 -39.52
C ASP A 91 3.46 -5.50 -39.09
N GLU A 92 3.92 -5.42 -37.84
CA GLU A 92 4.62 -4.25 -37.32
C GLU A 92 6.09 -4.25 -37.79
N LYS A 93 6.43 -3.35 -38.72
CA LYS A 93 7.80 -3.19 -39.23
C LYS A 93 8.78 -2.90 -38.09
N ILE A 94 9.82 -3.72 -37.97
CA ILE A 94 10.89 -3.52 -36.99
C ILE A 94 11.85 -2.47 -37.55
N THR A 95 11.76 -1.24 -37.05
CA THR A 95 12.83 -0.26 -37.21
C THR A 95 13.95 -0.63 -36.25
N VAL A 96 15.10 -1.05 -36.79
CA VAL A 96 16.31 -1.24 -36.00
C VAL A 96 16.85 0.15 -35.71
N ASN A 97 16.89 0.49 -34.43
CA ASN A 97 17.42 1.74 -33.94
C ASN A 97 18.94 1.58 -33.82
N THR A 98 19.69 2.42 -34.52
CA THR A 98 21.17 2.48 -34.56
C THR A 98 21.77 3.30 -33.41
N ASN A 99 21.00 3.62 -32.38
CA ASN A 99 21.47 4.49 -31.32
C ASN A 99 22.41 3.70 -30.39
N CYS A 100 23.68 4.11 -30.39
CA CYS A 100 24.66 3.69 -29.40
C CYS A 100 24.59 4.59 -28.17
N CYS A 101 24.79 4.01 -26.99
CA CYS A 101 24.87 4.76 -25.76
C CYS A 101 26.20 5.52 -25.67
N GLU A 102 26.18 6.84 -25.51
CA GLU A 102 27.40 7.65 -25.33
C GLU A 102 28.22 7.29 -24.06
N GLN A 103 27.58 6.68 -23.05
CA GLN A 103 28.24 6.35 -21.78
C GLN A 103 28.98 5.01 -21.84
N CYS A 104 28.40 3.98 -22.47
CA CYS A 104 28.95 2.62 -22.50
C CYS A 104 29.23 2.06 -23.91
N GLY A 105 28.89 2.82 -24.95
CA GLY A 105 29.05 2.43 -26.35
C GLY A 105 28.06 1.39 -26.87
N GLN A 106 27.21 0.81 -26.02
CA GLN A 106 26.32 -0.30 -26.43
C GLN A 106 25.05 0.19 -27.14
N GLU A 107 24.60 -0.56 -28.14
CA GLU A 107 23.37 -0.29 -28.87
C GLU A 107 22.09 -0.63 -28.08
N GLY A 108 20.96 -0.07 -28.49
CA GLY A 108 19.64 -0.46 -27.98
C GLY A 108 19.16 0.30 -26.74
N HIS A 109 19.94 1.26 -26.23
CA HIS A 109 19.51 2.15 -25.17
C HIS A 109 20.22 3.51 -25.23
N ASN A 110 19.57 4.56 -24.69
CA ASN A 110 20.15 5.90 -24.63
C ASN A 110 20.91 6.12 -23.32
N ARG A 111 21.74 7.17 -23.25
CA ARG A 111 22.52 7.56 -22.04
C ARG A 111 21.66 7.66 -20.77
N ARG A 112 20.42 8.16 -20.87
CA ARG A 112 19.47 8.27 -19.74
C ARG A 112 19.00 6.93 -19.18
N THR A 113 19.02 5.88 -19.99
CA THR A 113 18.60 4.52 -19.63
C THR A 113 19.78 3.58 -19.43
N CYS A 114 21.00 4.10 -19.45
CA CYS A 114 22.21 3.33 -19.30
C CYS A 114 22.37 2.84 -17.86
N THR A 115 22.64 1.56 -17.70
CA THR A 115 22.94 0.91 -16.41
C THR A 115 24.43 0.78 -16.14
N PHE A 116 25.29 1.31 -17.01
CA PHE A 116 26.74 1.28 -16.85
C PHE A 116 27.21 2.30 -15.80
N PHE A 117 28.05 1.84 -14.88
CA PHE A 117 28.70 2.66 -13.85
C PHE A 117 30.18 2.77 -14.18
N PRO A 118 30.71 3.98 -14.43
CA PRO A 118 32.16 4.14 -14.51
C PRO A 118 32.72 3.76 -13.14
N LYS A 119 33.60 2.75 -13.11
CA LYS A 119 34.40 2.46 -11.92
C LYS A 119 35.36 3.63 -11.75
N GLU A 120 35.36 4.23 -10.57
CA GLU A 120 36.37 5.23 -10.21
C GLU A 120 37.77 4.57 -10.34
N LYS A 121 38.74 5.34 -10.85
CA LYS A 121 40.13 4.90 -11.06
C LYS A 121 40.94 5.07 -9.79
#